data_AF-A0A917I8D4-F1
#
_entry.id   AF-A0A917I8D4-F1
#
_cell.length_a   1.000
_cell.length_b   1.000
_cell.length_c   1.000
_cell.angle_alpha   90.00
_cell.angle_beta   90.00
_cell.angle_gamma   90.00
#
_symmetry.space_group_name_H-M   'P 1'
#
loop_
_entity.id
_entity.type
_entity.pdbx_description
1 polymer ?
#
loop_
_entity_poly.entity_id
_entity_poly.type
_entity_poly.pdbx_seq_one_letter_code
_entity_poly.pdbx_strand_id
1 'polypeptide(L)'
;MTWSIVARDPRTDALAVAVTTCAFAVGARVPYGCGSVGAIATQSVVNPFYGVDGLRYLQEGRSAEDVLAILVAADPGAALRQAHIIDRAGRIAVHTGEGCVGWAGSVAGPNVSVAGNMLAGPAVVEDTLAAYFAHEAPDFDDRLIAALEAGQKAGGDKRGKQSAALRIWTTEPYPAIDIRVDDHVEPLLELRRLWRKAHQRYIPFQALAATRTRPGGELDPGRLDASCAAYTDDWNRRHPE
;
A
#
# COMPACT_ATOMS: atom_id res chain seq x y z
N MET A 1 15.12 6.17 1.54
CA MET A 1 15.08 6.21 0.08
C MET A 1 14.03 5.20 -0.36
N THR A 2 12.86 5.68 -0.74
CA THR A 2 11.61 4.91 -0.83
C THR A 2 10.57 5.78 -1.50
N TRP A 3 9.66 5.23 -2.30
CA TRP A 3 8.36 5.86 -2.54
C TRP A 3 7.22 4.88 -2.33
N SER A 4 6.10 5.42 -1.91
CA SER A 4 4.90 4.68 -1.59
C SER A 4 3.66 5.44 -2.02
N ILE A 5 2.59 4.69 -2.23
CA ILE A 5 1.24 5.17 -2.50
C ILE A 5 0.32 4.61 -1.42
N VAL A 6 -0.47 5.50 -0.81
CA VAL A 6 -1.54 5.17 0.12
C VAL A 6 -2.85 5.60 -0.53
N ALA A 7 -3.82 4.70 -0.62
CA ALA A 7 -5.05 4.97 -1.35
C ALA A 7 -6.27 4.30 -0.71
N ARG A 8 -7.44 4.87 -1.01
CA ARG A 8 -8.76 4.30 -0.72
C ARG A 8 -9.52 4.14 -2.04
N ASP A 9 -10.04 2.96 -2.32
CA ASP A 9 -10.93 2.75 -3.48
C ASP A 9 -12.35 3.21 -3.13
N PRO A 10 -12.89 4.28 -3.74
CA PRO A 10 -14.23 4.77 -3.42
C PRO A 10 -15.37 3.80 -3.81
N ARG A 11 -15.08 2.77 -4.62
CA ARG A 11 -16.09 1.78 -5.04
C ARG A 11 -16.29 0.66 -4.01
N THR A 12 -15.23 0.32 -3.29
CA THR A 12 -15.17 -0.86 -2.39
C THR A 12 -14.81 -0.51 -0.96
N ASP A 13 -14.43 0.75 -0.71
CA ASP A 13 -13.86 1.26 0.54
C ASP A 13 -12.57 0.55 0.98
N ALA A 14 -11.97 -0.24 0.09
CA ALA A 14 -10.70 -0.89 0.33
C ALA A 14 -9.60 0.16 0.52
N LEU A 15 -8.71 -0.09 1.47
CA LEU A 15 -7.57 0.74 1.80
C LEU A 15 -6.30 0.03 1.40
N ALA A 16 -5.31 0.76 0.91
CA ALA A 16 -4.08 0.15 0.42
C ALA A 16 -2.84 0.97 0.74
N VAL A 17 -1.73 0.25 0.88
CA VAL A 17 -0.39 0.79 0.77
C VAL A 17 0.40 -0.07 -0.21
N ALA A 18 0.99 0.55 -1.22
CA ALA A 18 2.01 -0.08 -2.06
C ALA A 18 3.30 0.72 -1.98
N VAL A 19 4.44 0.04 -1.96
CA VAL A 19 5.74 0.67 -1.70
C VAL A 19 6.89 -0.07 -2.40
N THR A 20 7.93 0.65 -2.80
CA THR A 20 9.19 0.04 -3.25
C THR A 20 10.42 0.88 -2.86
N THR A 21 11.59 0.23 -2.79
CA THR A 21 12.85 0.81 -2.30
C THR A 21 14.06 -0.06 -2.68
N CYS A 22 15.25 0.51 -2.56
CA CYS A 22 16.55 -0.15 -2.48
C CYS A 22 16.98 -0.41 -1.02
N ALA A 23 16.16 -1.13 -0.29
CA ALA A 23 16.47 -1.64 1.05
C ALA A 23 15.75 -2.96 1.27
N PHE A 24 16.28 -3.82 2.12
CA PHE A 24 15.65 -5.10 2.42
C PHE A 24 14.27 -4.94 3.09
N ALA A 25 13.34 -5.82 2.72
CA ALA A 25 12.04 -6.07 3.36
C ALA A 25 11.20 -4.82 3.69
N VAL A 26 10.92 -3.98 2.69
CA VAL A 26 10.12 -2.76 2.89
C VAL A 26 8.69 -3.05 3.36
N GLY A 27 8.12 -4.18 2.92
CA GLY A 27 6.76 -4.59 3.27
C GLY A 27 6.54 -4.86 4.76
N ALA A 28 7.59 -5.17 5.52
CA ALA A 28 7.52 -5.32 6.98
C ALA A 28 7.59 -4.00 7.74
N ARG A 29 8.07 -2.92 7.11
CA ARG A 29 8.47 -1.69 7.81
C ARG A 29 7.59 -0.49 7.51
N VAL A 30 7.13 -0.35 6.26
CA VAL A 30 6.45 0.86 5.79
C VAL A 30 4.94 0.76 5.90
N PRO A 31 4.28 -0.30 5.40
CA PRO A 31 2.83 -0.35 5.36
C PRO A 31 2.18 -0.69 6.71
N TYR A 32 1.17 0.08 7.09
CA TYR A 32 0.26 -0.20 8.19
C TYR A 32 -1.17 0.07 7.72
N GLY A 33 -2.13 -0.72 8.17
CA GLY A 33 -3.52 -0.56 7.77
C GLY A 33 -4.44 -1.40 8.63
N CYS A 34 -5.72 -1.03 8.61
CA CYS A 34 -6.81 -1.77 9.23
C CYS A 34 -8.08 -1.52 8.41
N GLY A 35 -8.79 -2.60 8.08
CA GLY A 35 -10.02 -2.51 7.28
C GLY A 35 -11.03 -1.57 7.90
N SER A 36 -11.71 -0.78 7.07
CA SER A 36 -12.70 0.24 7.49
C SER A 36 -12.18 1.33 8.44
N VAL A 37 -10.86 1.42 8.68
CA VAL A 37 -10.26 2.35 9.64
C VAL A 37 -9.35 3.37 8.95
N GLY A 38 -8.36 2.89 8.20
CA GLY A 38 -7.38 3.73 7.49
C GLY A 38 -6.09 2.98 7.16
N ALA A 39 -5.20 3.66 6.44
CA ALA A 39 -3.89 3.14 6.07
C ALA A 39 -2.80 4.21 6.25
N ILE A 40 -1.59 3.77 6.59
CA ILE A 40 -0.45 4.60 6.94
C ILE A 40 0.79 4.02 6.26
N ALA A 41 1.58 4.88 5.60
CA ALA A 41 2.95 4.55 5.26
C ALA A 41 3.89 5.45 6.08
N THR A 42 4.82 4.84 6.82
CA THR A 42 5.91 5.52 7.54
C THR A 42 7.25 5.10 6.94
N GLN A 43 8.05 6.07 6.51
CA GLN A 43 9.25 5.86 5.70
C GLN A 43 10.35 6.89 6.02
N SER A 44 11.41 6.91 5.20
CA SER A 44 12.69 7.56 5.52
C SER A 44 13.38 6.88 6.70
N VAL A 45 13.80 7.60 7.74
CA VAL A 45 14.23 6.98 9.00
C VAL A 45 12.98 6.52 9.76
N VAL A 46 12.47 5.34 9.40
CA VAL A 46 11.19 4.78 9.86
C VAL A 46 11.08 4.83 11.38
N ASN A 47 9.95 5.35 11.85
CA ASN A 47 9.47 5.15 13.21
C ASN A 47 8.24 4.22 13.18
N PRO A 48 8.36 2.95 13.61
CA PRO A 48 7.24 2.00 13.59
C PRO A 48 6.02 2.46 14.39
N PHE A 49 6.21 3.31 15.40
CA PHE A 49 5.11 3.83 16.21
C PHE A 49 4.17 4.77 15.43
N TYR A 50 4.62 5.39 14.33
CA TYR A 50 3.70 6.11 13.44
C TYR A 50 2.65 5.18 12.85
N GLY A 51 3.02 3.93 12.56
CA GLY A 51 2.11 2.90 12.12
C GLY A 51 1.26 2.33 13.26
N VAL A 52 1.91 1.90 14.35
CA VAL A 52 1.25 1.24 15.49
C VAL A 52 0.29 2.17 16.22
N ASP A 53 0.77 3.32 16.70
CA ASP A 53 -0.06 4.30 17.41
C ASP A 53 -0.99 5.06 16.46
N GLY A 54 -0.53 5.35 15.24
CA GLY A 54 -1.36 6.00 14.25
C GLY A 54 -2.62 5.19 13.93
N LEU A 55 -2.49 3.87 13.74
CA LEU A 55 -3.66 3.02 13.54
C LEU A 55 -4.59 2.99 14.75
N ARG A 56 -4.04 2.93 15.98
CA ARG A 56 -4.85 3.00 17.20
C ARG A 56 -5.66 4.29 17.24
N TYR A 57 -5.05 5.43 16.95
CA TYR A 57 -5.75 6.71 16.93
C TYR A 57 -6.82 6.81 15.83
N LEU A 58 -6.59 6.21 14.65
CA LEU A 58 -7.62 6.10 13.60
C LEU A 58 -8.79 5.19 14.03
N GLN A 59 -8.51 4.13 14.80
CA GLN A 59 -9.55 3.26 15.38
C GLN A 59 -10.41 4.03 16.39
N GLU A 60 -9.81 4.93 17.17
CA GLU A 60 -10.50 5.87 18.07
C GLU A 60 -11.32 6.95 17.33
N GLY A 61 -11.24 7.02 16.00
CA GLY A 61 -12.05 7.91 15.17
C GLY A 61 -11.42 9.28 14.89
N ARG A 62 -10.14 9.48 15.22
CA ARG A 62 -9.41 10.71 14.88
C ARG A 62 -9.19 10.82 13.37
N SER A 63 -9.08 12.04 12.85
CA SER A 63 -8.77 12.26 11.43
C SER A 63 -7.31 11.99 11.12
N ALA A 64 -6.99 11.77 9.85
CA ALA A 64 -5.60 11.63 9.40
C ALA A 64 -4.72 12.81 9.86
N GLU A 65 -5.25 14.03 9.81
CA GLU A 65 -4.56 15.27 10.22
C GLU A 65 -4.27 15.29 11.72
N ASP A 66 -5.27 15.01 12.56
CA ASP A 66 -5.11 14.94 14.02
C ASP A 66 -4.08 13.88 14.41
N VAL A 67 -4.16 12.70 13.79
CA VAL A 67 -3.23 11.60 14.05
C VAL A 67 -1.81 12.01 13.71
N LEU A 68 -1.59 12.58 12.52
CA LEU A 68 -0.26 13.00 12.10
C LEU A 68 0.30 14.10 13.01
N ALA A 69 -0.51 15.09 13.40
CA ALA A 69 -0.11 16.15 14.31
C ALA A 69 0.36 15.61 15.66
N ILE A 70 -0.39 14.65 16.24
CA ILE A 70 -0.02 14.00 17.51
C ILE A 70 1.32 13.26 17.38
N LEU A 71 1.49 12.46 16.32
CA LEU A 71 2.70 11.66 16.11
C LEU A 71 3.95 12.52 15.87
N VAL A 72 3.80 13.59 15.08
CA VAL A 72 4.89 14.52 14.77
C VAL A 72 5.31 15.32 16.01
N ALA A 73 4.35 15.84 16.78
CA ALA A 73 4.64 16.60 17.99
C ALA A 73 5.36 15.77 19.07
N ALA A 74 5.11 14.46 19.11
CA ALA A 74 5.71 13.54 20.08
C ALA A 74 7.08 12.97 19.66
N ASP A 75 7.50 13.13 18.39
CA ASP A 75 8.74 12.53 17.88
C ASP A 75 9.85 13.60 17.71
N PRO A 76 10.86 13.65 18.61
CA PRO A 76 11.99 14.58 18.45
C PRO A 76 12.82 14.31 17.19
N GLY A 77 12.67 13.15 16.56
CA GLY A 77 13.25 12.80 15.27
C GLY A 77 12.35 13.07 14.07
N ALA A 78 11.21 13.77 14.24
CA ALA A 78 10.24 14.06 13.17
C ALA A 78 10.88 14.65 11.91
N ALA A 79 11.95 15.45 12.04
CA ALA A 79 12.68 16.02 10.91
C ALA A 79 13.29 14.96 9.97
N LEU A 80 13.54 13.73 10.45
CA LEU A 80 14.08 12.61 9.65
C LEU A 80 12.99 11.65 9.17
N ARG A 81 11.73 11.87 9.53
CA ARG A 81 10.59 11.02 9.17
C ARG A 81 9.93 11.51 7.89
N GLN A 82 9.34 10.57 7.17
CA GLN A 82 8.32 10.88 6.18
C GLN A 82 7.14 9.94 6.40
N ALA A 83 5.92 10.47 6.40
CA ALA A 83 4.72 9.67 6.58
C ALA A 83 3.54 10.25 5.80
N HIS A 84 2.65 9.39 5.33
CA HIS A 84 1.34 9.79 4.87
C HIS A 84 0.27 8.82 5.35
N ILE A 85 -0.89 9.39 5.68
CA ILE A 85 -2.02 8.72 6.31
C ILE A 85 -3.25 8.99 5.46
N ILE A 86 -4.06 7.96 5.21
CA ILE A 86 -5.44 8.10 4.74
C ILE A 86 -6.38 7.49 5.78
N ASP A 87 -7.41 8.21 6.18
CA ASP A 87 -8.44 7.68 7.09
C ASP A 87 -9.62 7.06 6.34
N ARG A 88 -10.55 6.45 7.07
CA ARG A 88 -11.75 5.80 6.51
C ARG A 88 -12.62 6.73 5.65
N ALA A 89 -12.55 8.04 5.86
CA ALA A 89 -13.30 9.05 5.11
C ALA A 89 -12.54 9.53 3.87
N GLY A 90 -11.33 9.02 3.62
CA GLY A 90 -10.48 9.43 2.51
C GLY A 90 -9.72 10.74 2.75
N ARG A 91 -9.72 11.26 3.99
CA ARG A 91 -8.92 12.45 4.36
C ARG A 91 -7.45 12.05 4.47
N ILE A 92 -6.57 12.95 4.04
CA ILE A 92 -5.16 12.66 3.83
C ILE A 92 -4.32 13.66 4.62
N ALA A 93 -3.33 13.14 5.35
CA ALA A 93 -2.31 13.95 6.00
C ALA A 93 -0.92 13.45 5.59
N VAL A 94 0.00 14.38 5.34
CA VAL A 94 1.38 14.07 4.91
C VAL A 94 2.38 14.88 5.72
N HIS A 95 3.45 14.24 6.16
CA HIS A 95 4.63 14.86 6.77
C HIS A 95 5.87 14.47 5.98
N THR A 96 6.65 15.45 5.54
CA THR A 96 8.00 15.25 5.02
C THR A 96 8.95 16.10 5.84
N GLY A 97 9.73 15.44 6.70
CA GLY A 97 10.70 16.13 7.55
C GLY A 97 11.83 16.76 6.73
N GLU A 98 12.27 17.95 7.15
CA GLU A 98 13.33 18.74 6.47
C GLU A 98 14.69 18.04 6.38
N GLY A 99 14.95 17.06 7.25
CA GLY A 99 16.17 16.24 7.26
C GLY A 99 16.07 14.99 6.38
N CYS A 100 14.99 14.79 5.63
CA CYS A 100 14.93 13.71 4.63
C CYS A 100 15.98 13.95 3.53
N VAL A 101 16.86 12.98 3.34
CA VAL A 101 17.99 13.12 2.41
C VAL A 101 17.53 13.10 0.96
N GLY A 102 18.25 13.79 0.08
CA GLY A 102 17.97 13.81 -1.36
C GLY A 102 16.67 14.53 -1.70
N TRP A 103 16.11 14.26 -2.88
CA TRP A 103 14.78 14.79 -3.18
C TRP A 103 13.74 14.05 -2.35
N ALA A 104 12.94 14.79 -1.57
CA ALA A 104 11.84 14.26 -0.81
C ALA A 104 10.62 15.17 -0.96
N GLY A 105 9.46 14.55 -1.13
CA GLY A 105 8.21 15.28 -1.33
C GLY A 105 7.03 14.33 -1.49
N SER A 106 5.88 14.92 -1.76
CA SER A 106 4.62 14.21 -1.92
C SER A 106 3.67 14.94 -2.85
N VAL A 107 2.78 14.18 -3.48
CA VAL A 107 1.62 14.67 -4.22
C VAL A 107 0.37 13.94 -3.73
N ALA A 108 -0.79 14.56 -3.85
CA ALA A 108 -2.05 13.96 -3.43
C ALA A 108 -3.16 14.29 -4.42
N GLY A 109 -4.18 13.44 -4.43
CA GLY A 109 -5.43 13.64 -5.13
C GLY A 109 -6.59 13.03 -4.33
N PRO A 110 -7.81 13.04 -4.86
CA PRO A 110 -8.96 12.44 -4.17
C PRO A 110 -8.70 10.97 -3.80
N ASN A 111 -8.75 10.66 -2.50
CA ASN A 111 -8.54 9.33 -1.95
C ASN A 111 -7.16 8.68 -2.23
N VAL A 112 -6.13 9.47 -2.54
CA VAL A 112 -4.78 8.94 -2.81
C VAL A 112 -3.68 9.93 -2.44
N SER A 113 -2.61 9.41 -1.84
CA SER A 113 -1.38 10.14 -1.54
C SER A 113 -0.18 9.35 -2.03
N VAL A 114 0.78 10.03 -2.66
CA VAL A 114 2.07 9.47 -3.05
C VAL A 114 3.16 10.28 -2.37
N ALA A 115 4.09 9.61 -1.70
CA ALA A 115 5.21 10.26 -1.03
C ALA A 115 6.50 9.47 -1.26
N GLY A 116 7.62 10.18 -1.33
CA GLY A 116 8.92 9.54 -1.40
C GLY A 116 10.08 10.42 -0.99
N ASN A 117 11.22 9.78 -0.73
CA ASN A 117 12.45 10.41 -0.26
C ASN A 117 13.66 9.78 -0.95
N MET A 118 14.74 10.55 -1.08
CA MET A 118 15.92 10.26 -1.88
C MET A 118 15.60 9.76 -3.31
N LEU A 119 14.55 10.32 -3.94
CA LEU A 119 14.16 9.95 -5.30
C LEU A 119 15.03 10.65 -6.34
N ALA A 120 14.97 10.13 -7.57
CA ALA A 120 15.56 10.75 -8.75
C ALA A 120 15.17 12.23 -8.88
N GLY A 121 13.87 12.53 -8.70
CA GLY A 121 13.29 13.86 -8.70
C GLY A 121 11.76 13.82 -8.48
N PRO A 122 11.07 14.96 -8.65
CA PRO A 122 9.62 15.07 -8.43
C PRO A 122 8.78 14.21 -9.38
N ALA A 123 9.24 14.02 -10.61
CA ALA A 123 8.58 13.18 -11.61
C ALA A 123 8.24 11.77 -11.08
N VAL A 124 9.01 11.23 -10.14
CA VAL A 124 8.73 9.91 -9.56
C VAL A 124 7.37 9.87 -8.86
N VAL A 125 7.05 10.85 -8.02
CA VAL A 125 5.75 10.86 -7.31
C VAL A 125 4.63 11.38 -8.21
N GLU A 126 4.94 12.31 -9.11
CA GLU A 126 3.99 12.90 -10.06
C GLU A 126 3.50 11.85 -11.07
N ASP A 127 4.41 11.11 -11.70
CA ASP A 127 4.08 10.05 -12.67
C ASP A 127 3.40 8.86 -11.98
N THR A 128 3.77 8.55 -10.73
CA THR A 128 3.06 7.53 -9.94
C THR A 128 1.59 7.93 -9.75
N LEU A 129 1.32 9.18 -9.36
CA LEU A 129 -0.04 9.67 -9.17
C LEU A 129 -0.81 9.75 -10.48
N ALA A 130 -0.18 10.26 -11.54
CA ALA A 130 -0.79 10.37 -12.86
C ALA A 130 -1.19 8.99 -13.42
N ALA A 131 -0.29 8.00 -13.30
CA ALA A 131 -0.57 6.63 -13.72
C ALA A 131 -1.69 5.97 -12.88
N TYR A 132 -1.75 6.24 -11.57
CA TYR A 132 -2.85 5.75 -10.74
C TYR A 132 -4.22 6.24 -11.23
N PHE A 133 -4.34 7.50 -11.67
CA PHE A 133 -5.60 8.03 -12.20
C PHE A 133 -5.88 7.62 -13.65
N ALA A 134 -4.85 7.51 -14.48
CA ALA A 134 -5.00 7.13 -15.89
C ALA A 134 -5.34 5.65 -16.09
N HIS A 135 -5.04 4.80 -15.10
CA HIS A 135 -5.25 3.36 -15.20
C HIS A 135 -6.67 2.98 -14.78
N GLU A 136 -7.55 2.88 -15.78
CA GLU A 136 -8.99 2.60 -15.62
C GLU A 136 -9.31 1.13 -15.28
N ALA A 137 -8.31 0.29 -15.04
CA ALA A 137 -8.53 -1.12 -14.72
C ALA A 137 -9.44 -1.28 -13.49
N PRO A 138 -10.35 -2.28 -13.52
CA PRO A 138 -11.31 -2.48 -12.43
C PRO A 138 -10.60 -2.88 -11.13
N ASP A 139 -9.45 -3.53 -11.23
CA ASP A 139 -8.72 -4.15 -10.13
C ASP A 139 -7.84 -3.12 -9.41
N PHE A 140 -8.12 -2.89 -8.13
CA PHE A 140 -7.48 -1.85 -7.32
C PHE A 140 -5.99 -2.11 -7.09
N ASP A 141 -5.61 -3.37 -6.89
CA ASP A 141 -4.24 -3.86 -6.79
C ASP A 141 -3.44 -3.65 -8.08
N ASP A 142 -4.00 -3.96 -9.25
CA ASP A 142 -3.33 -3.71 -10.54
C ASP A 142 -2.98 -2.22 -10.71
N ARG A 143 -3.95 -1.35 -10.43
CA ARG A 143 -3.81 0.11 -10.50
C ARG A 143 -2.67 0.64 -9.60
N LEU A 144 -2.50 0.05 -8.42
CA LEU A 144 -1.42 0.41 -7.49
C LEU A 144 -0.05 -0.06 -7.99
N ILE A 145 0.05 -1.26 -8.56
CA ILE A 145 1.32 -1.78 -9.09
C ILE A 145 1.72 -0.96 -10.33
N ALA A 146 0.79 -0.69 -11.24
CA ALA A 146 1.02 0.14 -12.43
C ALA A 146 1.51 1.56 -12.05
N ALA A 147 0.95 2.15 -10.99
CA ALA A 147 1.41 3.42 -10.46
C ALA A 147 2.88 3.37 -10.01
N LEU A 148 3.28 2.35 -9.24
CA LEU A 148 4.68 2.21 -8.80
C LEU A 148 5.64 1.99 -9.99
N GLU A 149 5.22 1.24 -11.00
CA GLU A 149 6.01 1.03 -12.23
C GLU A 149 6.27 2.34 -12.98
N ALA A 150 5.28 3.24 -13.05
CA ALA A 150 5.46 4.57 -13.62
C ALA A 150 6.50 5.40 -12.84
N GLY A 151 6.42 5.40 -11.50
CA GLY A 151 7.43 6.03 -10.65
C GLY A 151 8.84 5.46 -10.85
N GLN A 152 8.96 4.14 -11.03
CA GLN A 152 10.24 3.50 -11.33
C GLN A 152 10.79 3.94 -12.69
N LYS A 153 9.92 4.07 -13.71
CA LYS A 153 10.30 4.57 -15.04
C LYS A 153 10.77 6.03 -15.01
N ALA A 154 10.21 6.85 -14.13
CA ALA A 154 10.64 8.22 -13.87
C ALA A 154 11.97 8.32 -13.08
N GLY A 155 12.58 7.19 -12.73
CA GLY A 155 13.90 7.09 -12.10
C GLY A 155 13.89 6.51 -10.69
N GLY A 156 12.73 6.45 -10.03
CA GLY A 156 12.55 5.78 -8.74
C GLY A 156 13.56 6.19 -7.66
N ASP A 157 14.08 5.17 -6.97
CA ASP A 157 15.09 5.27 -5.92
C ASP A 157 16.48 5.53 -6.50
N LYS A 158 17.18 6.59 -6.06
CA LYS A 158 18.53 6.92 -6.57
C LYS A 158 19.59 5.84 -6.36
N ARG A 159 19.37 4.89 -5.45
CA ARG A 159 20.27 3.75 -5.17
C ARG A 159 20.04 2.56 -6.10
N GLY A 160 18.89 2.49 -6.77
CA GLY A 160 18.46 1.30 -7.49
C GLY A 160 17.22 0.66 -6.85
N LYS A 161 17.15 -0.67 -6.87
CA LYS A 161 15.94 -1.43 -6.59
C LYS A 161 16.29 -2.64 -5.73
N GLN A 162 15.43 -3.00 -4.77
CA GLN A 162 15.67 -4.18 -3.94
C GLN A 162 14.38 -4.84 -3.42
N SER A 163 13.40 -4.08 -2.94
CA SER A 163 12.19 -4.65 -2.38
C SER A 163 10.94 -3.87 -2.76
N ALA A 164 9.80 -4.56 -2.73
CA ALA A 164 8.49 -3.99 -2.98
C ALA A 164 7.41 -4.73 -2.18
N ALA A 165 6.30 -4.06 -1.92
CA ALA A 165 5.16 -4.68 -1.27
C ALA A 165 3.85 -4.02 -1.70
N LEU A 166 2.79 -4.82 -1.67
CA LEU A 166 1.40 -4.41 -1.83
C LEU A 166 0.60 -4.98 -0.66
N ARG A 167 -0.06 -4.11 0.11
CA ARG A 167 -0.97 -4.51 1.18
C ARG A 167 -2.30 -3.81 1.03
N ILE A 168 -3.39 -4.58 1.03
CA ILE A 168 -4.77 -4.10 0.88
C ILE A 168 -5.61 -4.65 2.01
N TRP A 169 -6.40 -3.77 2.63
CA TRP A 169 -7.37 -4.08 3.68
C TRP A 169 -8.78 -3.76 3.18
N THR A 170 -9.73 -4.62 3.53
CA THR A 170 -11.15 -4.43 3.21
C THR A 170 -11.93 -4.13 4.49
N THR A 171 -12.60 -5.11 5.07
CA THR A 171 -13.42 -4.97 6.27
C THR A 171 -12.69 -5.43 7.54
N GLU A 172 -11.75 -6.36 7.41
CA GLU A 172 -11.09 -7.01 8.54
C GLU A 172 -9.82 -6.26 8.99
N PRO A 173 -9.38 -6.42 10.24
CA PRO A 173 -8.18 -5.74 10.74
C PRO A 173 -6.88 -6.26 10.10
N TYR A 174 -6.90 -7.46 9.53
CA TYR A 174 -5.78 -8.04 8.78
C TYR A 174 -5.93 -7.76 7.28
N PRO A 175 -4.84 -7.74 6.49
CA PRO A 175 -4.91 -7.46 5.06
C PRO A 175 -5.61 -8.61 4.31
N ALA A 176 -6.46 -8.26 3.35
CA ALA A 176 -7.03 -9.19 2.38
C ALA A 176 -5.98 -9.62 1.33
N ILE A 177 -5.06 -8.71 0.99
CA ILE A 177 -3.92 -8.98 0.10
C ILE A 177 -2.66 -8.51 0.80
N ASP A 178 -1.67 -9.39 0.95
CA ASP A 178 -0.33 -9.07 1.43
C ASP A 178 0.71 -9.79 0.55
N ILE A 179 1.29 -9.06 -0.40
CA ILE A 179 2.29 -9.59 -1.33
C ILE A 179 3.57 -8.80 -1.14
N ARG A 180 4.67 -9.52 -0.90
CA ARG A 180 5.97 -8.94 -0.58
C ARG A 180 7.07 -9.57 -1.41
N VAL A 181 7.94 -8.71 -1.90
CA VAL A 181 9.24 -9.05 -2.47
C VAL A 181 10.27 -8.39 -1.57
N ASP A 182 10.85 -9.16 -0.65
CA ASP A 182 11.74 -8.60 0.37
C ASP A 182 13.18 -8.36 -0.13
N ASP A 183 13.59 -9.07 -1.17
CA ASP A 183 14.89 -8.91 -1.86
C ASP A 183 14.82 -9.46 -3.30
N HIS A 184 14.99 -8.59 -4.29
CA HIS A 184 15.08 -8.94 -5.70
C HIS A 184 15.69 -7.78 -6.51
N VAL A 185 16.46 -8.08 -7.56
CA VAL A 185 17.06 -7.07 -8.44
C VAL A 185 16.02 -6.27 -9.24
N GLU A 186 14.88 -6.89 -9.52
CA GLU A 186 13.72 -6.30 -10.21
C GLU A 186 12.45 -6.50 -9.35
N PRO A 187 12.28 -5.77 -8.24
CA PRO A 187 11.27 -6.09 -7.24
C PRO A 187 9.84 -5.82 -7.72
N LEU A 188 9.61 -4.82 -8.58
CA LEU A 188 8.28 -4.57 -9.16
C LEU A 188 7.90 -5.61 -10.22
N LEU A 189 8.85 -6.07 -11.04
CA LEU A 189 8.62 -7.18 -11.96
C LEU A 189 8.26 -8.47 -11.22
N GLU A 190 8.99 -8.74 -10.13
CA GLU A 190 8.70 -9.89 -9.27
C GLU A 190 7.38 -9.73 -8.53
N LEU A 191 7.03 -8.52 -8.07
CA LEU A 191 5.75 -8.22 -7.46
C LEU A 191 4.60 -8.49 -8.45
N ARG A 192 4.76 -8.09 -9.72
CA ARG A 192 3.81 -8.36 -10.81
C ARG A 192 3.61 -9.86 -11.04
N ARG A 193 4.70 -10.64 -11.04
CA ARG A 193 4.66 -12.11 -11.14
C ARG A 193 3.91 -12.74 -9.96
N LEU A 194 4.23 -12.30 -8.74
CA LEU A 194 3.57 -12.78 -7.51
C LEU A 194 2.10 -12.36 -7.45
N TRP A 195 1.76 -11.17 -7.92
CA TRP A 195 0.39 -10.68 -8.06
C TRP A 195 -0.43 -11.60 -8.97
N ARG A 196 0.04 -11.88 -10.20
CA ARG A 196 -0.63 -12.85 -11.09
C ARG A 196 -0.81 -14.21 -10.39
N LYS A 197 0.24 -14.72 -9.72
CA LYS A 197 0.18 -16.00 -8.97
C LYS A 197 -0.81 -15.96 -7.80
N ALA A 198 -0.93 -14.83 -7.12
CA ALA A 198 -1.82 -14.63 -5.99
C ALA A 198 -3.29 -14.73 -6.41
N HIS A 199 -3.64 -14.20 -7.59
CA HIS A 199 -4.99 -14.32 -8.16
C HIS A 199 -5.38 -15.76 -8.52
N GLN A 200 -4.42 -16.67 -8.70
CA GLN A 200 -4.75 -18.05 -9.08
C GLN A 200 -5.31 -18.89 -7.93
N ARG A 201 -5.07 -18.50 -6.67
CA ARG A 201 -5.60 -19.23 -5.50
C ARG A 201 -5.56 -18.43 -4.20
N TYR A 202 -4.49 -17.70 -3.92
CA TYR A 202 -4.31 -17.03 -2.61
C TYR A 202 -5.40 -16.00 -2.32
N ILE A 203 -5.69 -15.11 -3.27
CA ILE A 203 -6.70 -14.05 -3.11
C ILE A 203 -8.12 -14.63 -2.94
N PRO A 204 -8.63 -15.51 -3.82
CA PRO A 204 -9.96 -16.08 -3.62
C PRO A 204 -10.06 -16.94 -2.36
N PHE A 205 -8.96 -17.61 -1.96
CA PHE A 205 -8.93 -18.34 -0.71
C PHE A 205 -9.03 -17.40 0.51
N GLN A 206 -8.30 -16.28 0.50
CA GLN A 206 -8.40 -15.23 1.54
C GLN A 206 -9.80 -14.65 1.64
N ALA A 207 -10.50 -14.45 0.52
CA ALA A 207 -11.89 -13.98 0.53
C ALA A 207 -12.85 -14.95 1.24
N LEU A 208 -12.46 -16.22 1.37
CA LEU A 208 -13.22 -17.27 2.06
C LEU A 208 -12.74 -17.52 3.49
N ALA A 209 -11.77 -16.77 4.00
CA ALA A 209 -11.28 -16.88 5.36
C ALA A 209 -12.33 -16.47 6.42
N ALA A 210 -11.98 -16.70 7.68
CA ALA A 210 -12.77 -16.32 8.84
C ALA A 210 -12.84 -14.80 9.01
N THR A 211 -14.04 -14.25 9.07
CA THR A 211 -14.29 -12.82 9.31
C THR A 211 -14.96 -12.60 10.67
N ARG A 212 -15.08 -11.36 11.14
CA ARG A 212 -15.84 -11.07 12.37
C ARG A 212 -17.31 -11.51 12.25
N THR A 213 -17.90 -11.39 11.07
CA THR A 213 -19.29 -11.78 10.79
C THR A 213 -19.46 -13.25 10.44
N ARG A 214 -18.38 -13.94 10.04
CA ARG A 214 -18.34 -15.37 9.73
C ARG A 214 -17.07 -16.01 10.32
N PRO A 215 -17.02 -16.26 11.64
CA PRO A 215 -15.79 -16.68 12.32
C PRO A 215 -15.25 -18.05 11.88
N GLY A 216 -16.08 -18.91 11.29
CA GLY A 216 -15.65 -20.20 10.75
C GLY A 216 -15.04 -20.11 9.35
N GLY A 217 -15.24 -19.01 8.62
CA GLY A 217 -14.92 -18.96 7.19
C GLY A 217 -15.73 -19.97 6.38
N GLU A 218 -15.18 -20.41 5.24
CA GLU A 218 -15.61 -21.63 4.55
C GLU A 218 -14.62 -22.75 4.90
N LEU A 219 -15.13 -23.90 5.34
CA LEU A 219 -14.31 -25.04 5.76
C LEU A 219 -14.52 -26.27 4.88
N ASP A 220 -15.55 -26.29 4.03
CA ASP A 220 -15.78 -27.39 3.10
C ASP A 220 -14.75 -27.33 1.95
N PRO A 221 -13.87 -28.35 1.79
CA PRO A 221 -12.84 -28.32 0.76
C PRO A 221 -13.40 -28.25 -0.66
N GLY A 222 -14.55 -28.89 -0.92
CA GLY A 222 -15.18 -28.88 -2.23
C GLY A 222 -15.69 -27.50 -2.63
N ARG A 223 -16.35 -26.79 -1.71
CA ARG A 223 -16.81 -25.41 -1.92
C ARG A 223 -15.65 -24.42 -2.01
N LEU A 224 -14.59 -24.62 -1.23
CA LEU A 224 -13.36 -23.83 -1.32
C LEU A 224 -12.73 -23.92 -2.71
N ASP A 225 -12.48 -25.15 -3.18
CA ASP A 225 -11.84 -25.38 -4.48
C ASP A 225 -12.72 -24.89 -5.63
N ALA A 226 -14.03 -25.15 -5.60
CA ALA A 226 -14.96 -24.67 -6.61
C ALA A 226 -15.02 -23.12 -6.68
N SER A 227 -15.05 -22.45 -5.53
CA SER A 227 -15.08 -20.98 -5.46
C SER A 227 -13.76 -20.37 -5.95
N CYS A 228 -12.62 -20.98 -5.61
CA CYS A 228 -11.31 -20.53 -6.09
C CYS A 228 -11.18 -20.71 -7.59
N ALA A 229 -11.61 -21.87 -8.14
CA ALA A 229 -11.57 -22.11 -9.58
C ALA A 229 -12.45 -21.13 -10.36
N ALA A 230 -13.69 -20.90 -9.90
CA ALA A 230 -14.60 -19.96 -10.54
C ALA A 230 -14.06 -18.52 -10.55
N TYR A 231 -13.44 -18.09 -9.45
CA TYR A 231 -12.75 -16.80 -9.39
C TYR A 231 -11.60 -16.73 -10.40
N THR A 232 -10.73 -17.74 -10.41
CA THR A 232 -9.54 -17.77 -11.26
C THR A 232 -9.91 -17.75 -12.74
N ASP A 233 -10.93 -18.51 -13.14
CA ASP A 233 -11.44 -18.51 -14.51
C ASP A 233 -11.96 -17.13 -14.92
N ASP A 234 -12.71 -16.46 -14.05
CA ASP A 234 -13.16 -15.08 -14.32
C ASP A 234 -12.00 -14.09 -14.42
N TRP A 235 -11.08 -14.17 -13.47
CA TRP A 235 -9.95 -13.26 -13.41
C TRP A 235 -9.02 -13.41 -14.62
N ASN A 236 -8.73 -14.64 -15.06
CA ASN A 236 -7.91 -14.92 -16.24
C ASN A 236 -8.57 -14.41 -17.54
N ARG A 237 -9.92 -14.42 -17.63
CA ARG A 237 -10.61 -13.80 -18.78
C ARG A 237 -10.40 -12.29 -18.85
N ARG A 238 -10.26 -11.61 -17.70
CA ARG A 238 -10.01 -10.17 -17.62
C ARG A 238 -8.53 -9.81 -17.74
N HIS A 239 -7.63 -10.77 -17.47
CA HIS A 239 -6.17 -10.59 -17.49
C HIS A 239 -5.50 -11.67 -18.36
N PRO A 240 -5.71 -11.62 -19.69
CA PRO A 240 -4.99 -12.52 -20.59
C PRO A 240 -3.47 -12.29 -20.49
N GLU A 241 -2.69 -13.35 -20.70
CA GLU A 241 -1.24 -13.32 -20.51
C GLU A 241 -0.49 -12.32 -21.38
#